data_AF-A0A2N9GZD6-F1
#
_entry.id   AF-A0A2N9GZD6-F1
#
_cell.length_a   1.000
_cell.length_b   1.000
_cell.length_c   1.000
_cell.angle_alpha   90.00
_cell.angle_beta   90.00
_cell.angle_gamma   90.00
#
_symmetry.space_group_name_H-M   'P 1'
#
loop_
_entity.id
_entity.type
_entity.pdbx_description
1 polymer ?
#
loop_
_entity_poly.entity_id
_entity_poly.type
_entity_poly.pdbx_seq_one_letter_code
_entity_poly.pdbx_strand_id
1 'polypeptide(L)'
;MTGVHPPSRAANRSKRKHLSSNEEQSQSQSQSQCSNSHTKRRRVASSSSSSKPKTLTTIPDPPTTNQFQHLHSSSRSRRKHRDTKSNATEPSNRKWVFSSRDCSSYQDKVVVVSYNILGVENASKHPNLYYNVPRKFLDWDRRKSLIRKEINHYNASILCFQEVDRFDDLEDLYRKDGFVGIYKARTGEACDGCAIFWKDKLSAPTQSRRLLVGNIHVLFNPNRGDIKLGQVRLFLEKAYELSQEWGNIPVIIGGDLNSKPQSAIYQFLASSKLDTQLHDRRKISGQLEGRDFRPQNENTARWNVLISIPRPLLYRWSDEELRLATGCGGVTHVEHQLKLCSAYLGVPGSSRTRDNHGEPLATSYHSKFLGTVDYIWHTEELVPVRVLETLPIDILRRNGGLPSEKWGSDHLALVCELAFADDVKGT
;
A
#
# COMPACT_ATOMS: atom_id res chain seq x y z
N MET A 1 -35.17 -54.23 10.32
CA MET A 1 -34.79 -54.61 11.71
C MET A 1 -33.33 -55.02 11.71
N THR A 2 -32.65 -54.77 12.82
CA THR A 2 -31.24 -55.08 13.17
C THR A 2 -30.16 -54.30 12.40
N GLY A 3 -29.67 -53.23 13.01
CA GLY A 3 -28.38 -52.60 12.68
C GLY A 3 -27.24 -53.24 13.46
N VAL A 4 -26.01 -52.96 13.01
CA VAL A 4 -24.77 -53.04 13.82
C VAL A 4 -23.81 -51.96 13.32
N HIS A 5 -23.31 -51.15 14.26
CA HIS A 5 -22.27 -50.12 14.12
C HIS A 5 -20.89 -50.70 13.76
N PRO A 6 -20.01 -49.92 13.10
CA PRO A 6 -18.56 -50.10 13.22
C PRO A 6 -17.96 -49.20 14.34
N PRO A 7 -16.82 -49.60 14.95
CA PRO A 7 -16.24 -48.92 16.11
C PRO A 7 -15.34 -47.73 15.75
N SER A 8 -15.17 -46.85 16.73
CA SER A 8 -14.29 -45.68 16.75
C SER A 8 -12.93 -45.98 17.41
N ARG A 9 -12.00 -45.01 17.25
CA ARG A 9 -10.62 -44.86 17.79
C ARG A 9 -9.53 -45.32 16.80
N ALA A 10 -8.40 -44.63 16.62
CA ALA A 10 -7.71 -43.70 17.52
C ALA A 10 -6.88 -42.66 16.75
N ALA A 11 -6.69 -41.51 17.41
CA ALA A 11 -5.73 -40.47 17.06
C ALA A 11 -4.29 -41.00 17.07
N ASN A 12 -3.48 -40.59 16.09
CA ASN A 12 -2.04 -40.74 16.15
C ASN A 12 -1.34 -39.37 16.25
N ARG A 13 -0.80 -39.15 17.44
CA ARG A 13 -0.03 -38.01 17.92
C ARG A 13 1.43 -38.28 17.58
N SER A 14 1.99 -37.64 16.56
CA SER A 14 3.41 -37.85 16.21
C SER A 14 4.30 -36.97 17.09
N LYS A 15 5.17 -37.63 17.85
CA LYS A 15 6.10 -37.08 18.84
C LYS A 15 7.34 -36.49 18.15
N ARG A 16 7.73 -35.29 18.58
CA ARG A 16 9.08 -34.72 18.49
C ARG A 16 10.13 -35.73 18.99
N LYS A 17 11.23 -35.88 18.26
CA LYS A 17 12.51 -36.36 18.80
C LYS A 17 13.55 -35.25 18.67
N HIS A 18 14.08 -34.85 19.81
CA HIS A 18 15.34 -34.14 19.98
C HIS A 18 16.50 -35.09 19.67
N LEU A 19 17.51 -34.60 18.96
CA LEU A 19 18.89 -35.12 18.98
C LEU A 19 19.82 -33.91 18.81
N SER A 20 20.55 -33.59 19.89
CA SER A 20 21.89 -32.97 19.87
C SER A 20 22.90 -34.06 19.47
N SER A 21 24.12 -33.85 18.97
CA SER A 21 25.10 -32.77 19.12
C SER A 21 26.27 -33.03 18.13
N ASN A 22 27.15 -32.03 18.02
CA ASN A 22 28.60 -32.06 17.71
C ASN A 22 29.07 -31.40 16.42
N GLU A 23 29.98 -30.46 16.67
CA GLU A 23 30.85 -29.69 15.80
C GLU A 23 31.86 -30.57 15.09
N GLU A 24 32.29 -30.17 13.89
CA GLU A 24 33.71 -30.19 13.52
C GLU A 24 34.00 -29.21 12.39
N GLN A 25 35.10 -28.48 12.55
CA GLN A 25 35.68 -27.52 11.62
C GLN A 25 36.40 -28.24 10.48
N SER A 26 36.33 -27.69 9.26
CA SER A 26 37.46 -27.80 8.32
C SER A 26 37.46 -26.65 7.32
N GLN A 27 38.53 -25.86 7.39
CA GLN A 27 38.95 -24.88 6.40
C GLN A 27 39.41 -25.59 5.13
N SER A 28 39.14 -25.01 3.96
CA SER A 28 39.99 -25.20 2.78
C SER A 28 39.99 -23.94 1.91
N GLN A 29 41.16 -23.35 1.81
CA GLN A 29 41.55 -22.31 0.87
C GLN A 29 41.61 -22.88 -0.55
N SER A 30 41.21 -22.10 -1.55
CA SER A 30 41.76 -22.23 -2.90
C SER A 30 41.88 -20.85 -3.53
N GLN A 31 43.13 -20.37 -3.58
CA GLN A 31 43.57 -19.27 -4.42
C GLN A 31 43.67 -19.75 -5.87
N SER A 32 43.25 -18.93 -6.82
CA SER A 32 43.82 -18.93 -8.18
C SER A 32 43.89 -17.50 -8.72
N GLN A 33 45.13 -17.13 -9.01
CA GLN A 33 45.64 -16.00 -9.80
C GLN A 33 44.94 -15.93 -11.17
N CYS A 34 44.97 -14.93 -12.04
CA CYS A 34 45.75 -13.73 -12.34
C CYS A 34 44.83 -12.98 -13.37
N SER A 35 44.87 -11.67 -13.66
CA SER A 35 45.99 -10.93 -14.24
C SER A 35 45.57 -9.47 -14.45
N ASN A 36 46.53 -8.56 -14.23
CA ASN A 36 46.46 -7.16 -14.63
C ASN A 36 46.54 -7.03 -16.16
N SER A 37 45.71 -6.17 -16.75
CA SER A 37 46.06 -5.51 -18.01
C SER A 37 45.70 -4.03 -17.95
N HIS A 38 46.76 -3.21 -17.90
CA HIS A 38 46.72 -1.79 -18.19
C HIS A 38 46.33 -1.55 -19.65
N THR A 39 45.37 -0.66 -19.90
CA THR A 39 45.30 0.05 -21.19
C THR A 39 44.97 1.53 -21.01
N LYS A 40 45.88 2.30 -21.63
CA LYS A 40 46.07 3.75 -21.70
C LYS A 40 44.82 4.62 -21.88
N ARG A 41 44.85 5.71 -21.12
CA ARG A 41 44.25 7.04 -21.41
C ARG A 41 44.35 7.41 -22.90
N ARG A 42 43.26 7.95 -23.44
CA ARG A 42 43.31 8.88 -24.57
C ARG A 42 42.37 10.07 -24.30
N ARG A 43 42.99 11.26 -24.19
CA ARG A 43 42.34 12.57 -24.10
C ARG A 43 41.78 12.94 -25.47
N VAL A 44 40.57 13.50 -25.51
CA VAL A 44 40.13 14.40 -26.58
C VAL A 44 39.48 15.61 -25.91
N ALA A 45 39.94 16.78 -26.32
CA ALA A 45 39.49 18.09 -25.88
C ALA A 45 38.60 18.72 -26.97
N SER A 46 37.56 19.43 -26.55
CA SER A 46 36.90 20.51 -27.30
C SER A 46 36.10 21.34 -26.29
N SER A 47 36.68 22.46 -25.82
CA SER A 47 36.50 23.83 -26.33
C SER A 47 35.14 24.44 -25.99
N SER A 48 35.18 25.26 -24.95
CA SER A 48 34.18 26.20 -24.44
C SER A 48 33.89 27.33 -25.43
N SER A 49 32.62 27.71 -25.55
CA SER A 49 32.23 29.07 -25.94
C SER A 49 31.07 29.56 -25.05
N SER A 50 31.32 30.71 -24.44
CA SER A 50 30.46 31.41 -23.50
C SER A 50 29.67 32.51 -24.20
N SER A 51 28.38 32.64 -23.93
CA SER A 51 27.67 33.91 -24.07
C SER A 51 26.48 33.99 -23.12
N LYS A 52 26.52 35.01 -22.24
CA LYS A 52 25.42 35.46 -21.37
C LYS A 52 24.35 36.18 -22.21
N PRO A 53 23.13 36.33 -21.68
CA PRO A 53 22.59 37.68 -21.57
C PRO A 53 21.93 37.99 -20.22
N LYS A 54 21.71 39.29 -20.04
CA LYS A 54 21.44 40.06 -18.83
C LYS A 54 19.96 40.02 -18.40
N THR A 55 19.75 40.15 -17.10
CA THR A 55 18.46 40.40 -16.43
C THR A 55 18.22 41.91 -16.27
N LEU A 56 16.98 42.40 -16.48
CA LEU A 56 16.14 43.15 -15.52
C LEU A 56 15.01 43.91 -16.24
N THR A 57 13.76 43.54 -15.94
CA THR A 57 12.62 44.48 -15.93
C THR A 57 11.56 44.00 -14.94
N THR A 58 11.57 44.64 -13.76
CA THR A 58 10.44 45.13 -12.94
C THR A 58 9.15 44.31 -12.85
N ILE A 59 8.89 43.75 -11.67
CA ILE A 59 7.55 43.40 -11.14
C ILE A 59 7.27 44.36 -9.96
N PRO A 60 6.10 45.03 -9.89
CA PRO A 60 5.78 45.90 -8.75
C PRO A 60 5.16 45.12 -7.57
N ASP A 61 5.52 45.58 -6.37
CA ASP A 61 5.10 45.06 -5.06
C ASP A 61 3.60 45.26 -4.76
N PRO A 62 2.99 44.40 -3.90
CA PRO A 62 1.65 44.63 -3.39
C PRO A 62 1.67 45.62 -2.19
N PRO A 63 0.64 46.48 -2.03
CA PRO A 63 0.63 47.42 -0.93
C PRO A 63 0.24 46.73 0.39
N THR A 64 1.07 46.96 1.39
CA THR A 64 0.77 46.74 2.81
C THR A 64 0.14 48.02 3.36
N THR A 65 -1.07 47.94 3.93
CA THR A 65 -1.48 48.88 4.99
C THR A 65 -2.50 48.23 5.91
N ASN A 66 -2.13 48.21 7.20
CA ASN A 66 -2.98 47.89 8.33
C ASN A 66 -4.16 48.87 8.43
N GLN A 67 -5.33 48.39 8.84
CA GLN A 67 -6.13 49.06 9.87
C GLN A 67 -7.22 48.13 10.41
N PHE A 68 -7.03 47.73 11.67
CA PHE A 68 -8.10 47.27 12.54
C PHE A 68 -9.07 48.44 12.77
N GLN A 69 -10.35 48.24 12.46
CA GLN A 69 -11.44 49.07 12.99
C GLN A 69 -12.42 48.18 13.73
N HIS A 70 -12.42 48.31 15.05
CA HIS A 70 -13.52 47.91 15.92
C HIS A 70 -14.68 48.87 15.65
N LEU A 71 -15.83 48.35 15.20
CA LEU A 71 -17.10 49.07 15.27
C LEU A 71 -18.21 48.18 15.84
N HIS A 72 -18.57 48.58 17.06
CA HIS A 72 -19.78 48.42 17.85
C HIS A 72 -20.94 47.52 17.36
N SER A 73 -21.41 46.77 18.35
CA SER A 73 -22.73 46.14 18.44
C SER A 73 -23.87 47.09 18.02
N SER A 74 -24.68 46.64 17.08
CA SER A 74 -26.08 47.04 17.03
C SER A 74 -26.96 45.82 16.76
N SER A 75 -27.76 45.50 17.76
CA SER A 75 -28.87 44.56 17.69
C SER A 75 -29.95 45.11 16.76
N ARG A 76 -30.35 44.37 15.71
CA ARG A 76 -31.73 44.41 15.19
C ARG A 76 -32.05 43.29 14.18
N SER A 77 -33.11 42.58 14.53
CA SER A 77 -34.13 41.95 13.68
C SER A 77 -33.77 40.75 12.79
N ARG A 78 -34.15 39.57 13.28
CA ARG A 78 -34.34 38.32 12.52
C ARG A 78 -35.29 38.55 11.33
N ARG A 79 -34.78 38.37 10.10
CA ARG A 79 -35.59 37.99 8.94
C ARG A 79 -35.19 36.56 8.53
N LYS A 80 -36.12 35.63 8.68
CA LYS A 80 -36.01 34.25 8.18
C LYS A 80 -35.99 34.31 6.65
N HIS A 81 -34.82 34.26 6.05
CA HIS A 81 -34.70 33.79 4.67
C HIS A 81 -34.87 32.27 4.68
N ARG A 82 -35.96 31.83 4.06
CA ARG A 82 -36.26 30.43 3.80
C ARG A 82 -35.36 30.02 2.63
N ASP A 83 -34.12 29.65 2.95
CA ASP A 83 -33.26 29.00 1.97
C ASP A 83 -33.87 27.64 1.63
N THR A 84 -34.29 27.53 0.38
CA THR A 84 -34.61 26.29 -0.30
C THR A 84 -33.48 25.30 -0.04
N LYS A 85 -33.77 24.27 0.77
CA LYS A 85 -32.95 23.06 0.88
C LYS A 85 -32.74 22.52 -0.54
N SER A 86 -31.59 22.80 -1.12
CA SER A 86 -31.05 21.92 -2.14
C SER A 86 -30.88 20.57 -1.46
N ASN A 87 -31.55 19.54 -1.98
CA ASN A 87 -31.33 18.17 -1.57
C ASN A 87 -29.86 17.83 -1.83
N ALA A 88 -29.02 17.99 -0.81
CA ALA A 88 -27.69 17.42 -0.77
C ALA A 88 -27.88 15.91 -0.87
N THR A 89 -27.62 15.38 -2.07
CA THR A 89 -27.56 13.95 -2.35
C THR A 89 -26.62 13.31 -1.33
N GLU A 90 -27.15 12.36 -0.57
CA GLU A 90 -26.47 11.52 0.42
C GLU A 90 -24.98 11.26 0.08
N PRO A 91 -24.01 11.65 0.93
CA PRO A 91 -22.58 11.41 0.68
C PRO A 91 -22.16 9.93 0.83
N SER A 92 -23.12 9.01 0.96
CA SER A 92 -22.90 7.68 1.56
C SER A 92 -22.39 6.60 0.63
N ASN A 93 -22.41 6.82 -0.69
CA ASN A 93 -21.92 5.83 -1.65
C ASN A 93 -20.71 6.37 -2.41
N ARG A 94 -19.55 5.75 -2.18
CA ARG A 94 -18.35 5.93 -3.00
C ARG A 94 -18.71 5.68 -4.47
N LYS A 95 -18.09 6.41 -5.39
CA LYS A 95 -18.45 6.40 -6.81
C LYS A 95 -17.43 5.64 -7.63
N TRP A 96 -17.91 4.84 -8.58
CA TRP A 96 -17.06 4.29 -9.63
C TRP A 96 -16.64 5.42 -10.57
N VAL A 97 -15.35 5.46 -10.90
CA VAL A 97 -14.80 6.32 -11.94
C VAL A 97 -14.15 5.44 -12.99
N PHE A 98 -14.46 5.73 -14.25
CA PHE A 98 -14.06 4.93 -15.40
C PHE A 98 -12.76 5.43 -15.99
N SER A 99 -11.98 4.50 -16.54
CA SER A 99 -10.81 4.79 -17.34
C SER A 99 -11.15 5.73 -18.50
N SER A 100 -10.20 6.56 -18.90
CA SER A 100 -10.33 7.39 -20.10
C SER A 100 -10.23 6.57 -21.39
N ARG A 101 -9.70 5.35 -21.32
CA ARG A 101 -9.64 4.41 -22.43
C ARG A 101 -11.02 3.78 -22.66
N ASP A 102 -11.40 3.59 -23.92
CA ASP A 102 -12.59 2.81 -24.25
C ASP A 102 -12.34 1.33 -23.93
N CYS A 103 -13.01 0.84 -22.89
CA CYS A 103 -12.92 -0.54 -22.42
C CYS A 103 -14.21 -1.33 -22.69
N SER A 104 -15.08 -0.83 -23.58
CA SER A 104 -16.37 -1.45 -23.90
C SER A 104 -16.23 -2.78 -24.64
N SER A 105 -15.14 -2.96 -25.39
CA SER A 105 -14.86 -4.17 -26.18
C SER A 105 -14.34 -5.34 -25.36
N TYR A 106 -13.70 -5.09 -24.21
CA TYR A 106 -13.21 -6.14 -23.32
C TYR A 106 -14.40 -6.84 -22.63
N GLN A 107 -14.40 -8.17 -22.66
CA GLN A 107 -15.45 -9.02 -22.12
C GLN A 107 -15.03 -9.62 -20.77
N ASP A 108 -13.84 -10.20 -20.71
CA ASP A 108 -13.31 -10.86 -19.52
C ASP A 108 -12.80 -9.81 -18.52
N LYS A 109 -13.58 -9.64 -17.45
CA LYS A 109 -13.34 -8.65 -16.38
C LYS A 109 -13.36 -9.31 -15.01
N VAL A 110 -12.55 -8.78 -14.11
CA VAL A 110 -12.47 -9.21 -12.71
C VAL A 110 -12.53 -7.99 -11.78
N VAL A 111 -13.36 -8.06 -10.75
CA VAL A 111 -13.42 -7.01 -9.71
C VAL A 111 -12.61 -7.46 -8.50
N VAL A 112 -11.55 -6.72 -8.20
CA VAL A 112 -10.64 -7.01 -7.08
C VAL A 112 -10.80 -5.95 -6.00
N VAL A 113 -10.91 -6.42 -4.75
CA VAL A 113 -10.92 -5.58 -3.55
C VAL A 113 -9.63 -5.82 -2.77
N SER A 114 -8.94 -4.76 -2.34
CA SER A 114 -7.88 -4.83 -1.31
C SER A 114 -8.32 -4.04 -0.09
N TYR A 115 -8.35 -4.67 1.09
CA TYR A 115 -8.90 -4.04 2.28
C TYR A 115 -8.25 -4.52 3.59
N ASN A 116 -7.54 -3.62 4.28
CA ASN A 116 -7.15 -3.84 5.66
C ASN A 116 -8.40 -3.68 6.55
N ILE A 117 -8.82 -4.75 7.20
CA ILE A 117 -10.13 -4.81 7.90
C ILE A 117 -10.05 -4.47 9.39
N LEU A 118 -8.87 -4.06 9.87
CA LEU A 118 -8.59 -3.78 11.28
C LEU A 118 -8.89 -4.98 12.18
N GLY A 119 -7.85 -5.75 12.50
CA GLY A 119 -7.94 -6.91 13.39
C GLY A 119 -8.50 -6.52 14.76
N VAL A 120 -9.35 -7.36 15.34
CA VAL A 120 -9.92 -7.14 16.69
C VAL A 120 -8.83 -6.97 17.74
N GLU A 121 -7.80 -7.82 17.69
CA GLU A 121 -6.65 -7.77 18.58
C GLU A 121 -5.80 -6.52 18.33
N ASN A 122 -5.61 -6.15 17.06
CA ASN A 122 -4.85 -4.96 16.69
C ASN A 122 -5.54 -3.68 17.20
N ALA A 123 -6.85 -3.57 17.02
CA ALA A 123 -7.64 -2.46 17.56
C ALA A 123 -7.54 -2.37 19.10
N SER A 124 -7.63 -3.53 19.77
CA SER A 124 -7.59 -3.61 21.23
C SER A 124 -6.22 -3.28 21.83
N LYS A 125 -5.13 -3.67 21.15
CA LYS A 125 -3.75 -3.41 21.59
C LYS A 125 -3.30 -1.95 21.36
N HIS A 126 -4.01 -1.19 20.54
CA HIS A 126 -3.65 0.19 20.19
C HIS A 126 -4.74 1.23 20.51
N PRO A 127 -5.23 1.31 21.77
CA PRO A 127 -6.32 2.21 22.14
C PRO A 127 -5.98 3.69 21.91
N ASN A 128 -4.70 4.05 21.92
CA ASN A 128 -4.23 5.40 21.62
C ASN A 128 -4.48 5.83 20.16
N LEU A 129 -4.76 4.91 19.23
CA LEU A 129 -5.11 5.25 17.84
C LEU A 129 -6.60 5.59 17.69
N TYR A 130 -7.43 5.09 18.61
CA TYR A 130 -8.89 5.13 18.52
C TYR A 130 -9.55 5.79 19.73
N TYR A 131 -8.82 6.62 20.50
CA TYR A 131 -9.34 7.27 21.72
C TYR A 131 -10.57 8.17 21.46
N ASN A 132 -10.69 8.68 20.24
CA ASN A 132 -11.79 9.52 19.78
C ASN A 132 -12.87 8.74 19.01
N VAL A 133 -12.72 7.42 18.87
CA VAL A 133 -13.70 6.53 18.24
C VAL A 133 -14.60 5.95 19.32
N PRO A 134 -15.93 6.15 19.26
CA PRO A 134 -16.87 5.51 20.18
C PRO A 134 -16.67 3.99 20.23
N ARG A 135 -16.62 3.38 21.42
CA ARG A 135 -16.38 1.93 21.59
C ARG A 135 -17.32 1.04 20.78
N LYS A 136 -18.59 1.45 20.64
CA LYS A 136 -19.58 0.75 19.81
C LYS A 136 -19.14 0.64 18.34
N PHE A 137 -18.25 1.51 17.85
CA PHE A 137 -17.74 1.45 16.48
C PHE A 137 -16.57 0.48 16.31
N LEU A 138 -15.90 0.10 17.41
CA LEU A 138 -14.83 -0.91 17.42
C LEU A 138 -15.37 -2.34 17.58
N ASP A 139 -16.64 -2.48 17.99
CA ASP A 139 -17.33 -3.76 18.12
C ASP A 139 -17.23 -4.62 16.84
N TRP A 140 -16.76 -5.85 16.99
CA TRP A 140 -16.47 -6.72 15.85
C TRP A 140 -17.71 -7.09 15.06
N ASP A 141 -18.79 -7.50 15.71
CA ASP A 141 -20.00 -7.93 15.01
C ASP A 141 -20.61 -6.80 14.18
N ARG A 142 -20.59 -5.58 14.74
CA ARG A 142 -20.96 -4.38 13.99
C ARG A 142 -20.01 -4.12 12.81
N ARG A 143 -18.69 -4.13 13.02
CA ARG A 143 -17.70 -3.88 11.96
C ARG A 143 -17.81 -4.91 10.84
N LYS A 144 -17.86 -6.20 11.18
CA LYS A 144 -18.08 -7.34 10.28
C LYS A 144 -19.34 -7.15 9.43
N SER A 145 -20.46 -6.73 10.05
CA SER A 145 -21.70 -6.43 9.31
C SER A 145 -21.54 -5.26 8.33
N LEU A 146 -20.81 -4.21 8.69
CA LEU A 146 -20.55 -3.07 7.81
C LEU A 146 -19.62 -3.45 6.66
N ILE A 147 -18.54 -4.18 6.93
CA ILE A 147 -17.57 -4.65 5.93
C ILE A 147 -18.25 -5.54 4.89
N ARG A 148 -19.07 -6.51 5.31
CA ARG A 148 -19.85 -7.34 4.37
C ARG A 148 -20.84 -6.50 3.57
N LYS A 149 -21.57 -5.59 4.24
CA LYS A 149 -22.51 -4.70 3.56
C LYS A 149 -21.78 -3.88 2.48
N GLU A 150 -20.63 -3.30 2.79
CA GLU A 150 -19.78 -2.55 1.86
C GLU A 150 -19.41 -3.41 0.64
N ILE A 151 -18.84 -4.60 0.86
CA ILE A 151 -18.39 -5.51 -0.21
C ILE A 151 -19.52 -5.99 -1.11
N ASN A 152 -20.70 -6.22 -0.56
CA ASN A 152 -21.86 -6.65 -1.35
C ASN A 152 -22.30 -5.61 -2.39
N HIS A 153 -21.95 -4.33 -2.23
CA HIS A 153 -22.22 -3.30 -3.23
C HIS A 153 -21.19 -3.28 -4.37
N TYR A 154 -20.03 -3.93 -4.20
CA TYR A 154 -18.93 -3.85 -5.15
C TYR A 154 -19.01 -4.90 -6.25
N ASN A 155 -19.84 -5.94 -6.07
CA ASN A 155 -19.87 -7.11 -6.94
C ASN A 155 -18.47 -7.73 -7.14
N ALA A 156 -17.74 -7.87 -6.03
CA ALA A 156 -16.36 -8.34 -6.06
C ALA A 156 -16.25 -9.80 -6.54
N SER A 157 -15.21 -10.05 -7.33
CA SER A 157 -14.79 -11.38 -7.76
C SER A 157 -13.72 -11.94 -6.81
N ILE A 158 -12.82 -11.08 -6.33
CA ILE A 158 -11.68 -11.41 -5.49
C ILE A 158 -11.57 -10.39 -4.35
N LEU A 159 -11.35 -10.87 -3.12
CA LEU A 159 -11.13 -10.08 -1.92
C LEU A 159 -9.76 -10.38 -1.33
N CYS A 160 -8.91 -9.37 -1.20
CA CYS A 160 -7.62 -9.43 -0.53
C CYS A 160 -7.73 -8.69 0.81
N PHE A 161 -7.78 -9.41 1.92
CA PHE A 161 -7.84 -8.81 3.26
C PHE A 161 -6.51 -8.85 3.98
N GLN A 162 -6.23 -7.79 4.72
CA GLN A 162 -5.12 -7.68 5.68
C GLN A 162 -5.68 -7.51 7.09
N GLU A 163 -4.88 -7.85 8.10
CA GLU A 163 -5.26 -7.84 9.53
C GLU A 163 -6.44 -8.77 9.88
N VAL A 164 -6.47 -9.95 9.26
CA VAL A 164 -7.48 -10.96 9.55
C VAL A 164 -7.07 -11.79 10.76
N ASP A 165 -7.74 -11.61 11.90
CA ASP A 165 -7.58 -12.42 13.12
C ASP A 165 -8.83 -13.26 13.48
N ARG A 166 -9.90 -13.13 12.70
CA ARG A 166 -11.15 -13.88 12.82
C ARG A 166 -11.53 -14.49 11.47
N PHE A 167 -10.66 -15.35 10.93
CA PHE A 167 -10.88 -15.93 9.61
C PHE A 167 -12.17 -16.75 9.52
N ASP A 168 -12.44 -17.60 10.52
CA ASP A 168 -13.63 -18.47 10.53
C ASP A 168 -14.94 -17.68 10.43
N ASP A 169 -15.04 -16.55 11.14
CA ASP A 169 -16.18 -15.62 11.04
C ASP A 169 -16.38 -15.10 9.61
N LEU A 170 -15.29 -14.74 8.93
CA LEU A 170 -15.33 -14.22 7.56
C LEU A 170 -15.61 -15.33 6.56
N GLU A 171 -15.04 -16.51 6.78
CA GLU A 171 -15.24 -17.67 5.92
C GLU A 171 -16.71 -18.10 5.92
N ASP A 172 -17.32 -18.23 7.10
CA ASP A 172 -18.75 -18.51 7.22
C ASP A 172 -19.64 -17.43 6.61
N LEU A 173 -19.20 -16.18 6.67
CA LEU A 173 -19.93 -15.04 6.13
C LEU A 173 -19.89 -15.02 4.61
N TYR A 174 -18.70 -15.11 4.01
CA TYR A 174 -18.49 -15.00 2.57
C TYR A 174 -18.79 -16.29 1.82
N ARG A 175 -18.77 -17.45 2.49
CA ARG A 175 -19.29 -18.71 1.91
C ARG A 175 -20.75 -18.60 1.52
N LYS A 176 -21.56 -17.92 2.33
CA LYS A 176 -22.98 -17.62 2.01
C LYS A 176 -23.13 -16.70 0.81
N ASP A 177 -22.10 -15.88 0.55
CA ASP A 177 -22.03 -15.00 -0.60
C ASP A 177 -21.33 -15.67 -1.80
N GLY A 178 -21.06 -16.98 -1.76
CA GLY A 178 -20.49 -17.75 -2.87
C GLY A 178 -18.97 -17.63 -3.04
N PHE A 179 -18.26 -17.15 -2.01
CA PHE A 179 -16.81 -17.15 -1.98
C PHE A 179 -16.26 -18.39 -1.29
N VAL A 180 -15.08 -18.81 -1.72
CA VAL A 180 -14.17 -19.66 -0.96
C VAL A 180 -12.92 -18.84 -0.63
N GLY A 181 -12.16 -19.21 0.39
CA GLY A 181 -10.98 -18.44 0.77
C GLY A 181 -9.88 -19.23 1.42
N ILE A 182 -8.70 -18.63 1.43
CA ILE A 182 -7.51 -19.13 2.11
C ILE A 182 -6.96 -18.05 3.05
N TYR A 183 -6.29 -18.50 4.10
CA TYR A 183 -5.71 -17.64 5.12
C TYR A 183 -4.26 -17.99 5.38
N LYS A 184 -3.45 -16.96 5.62
CA LYS A 184 -2.08 -17.08 6.08
C LYS A 184 -1.83 -16.13 7.24
N ALA A 185 -1.71 -16.71 8.44
CA ALA A 185 -1.25 -16.00 9.63
C ALA A 185 0.17 -15.45 9.46
N ARG A 186 0.46 -14.34 10.15
CA ARG A 186 1.83 -13.89 10.38
C ARG A 186 2.60 -14.95 11.18
N THR A 187 3.92 -14.96 11.02
CA THR A 187 4.79 -15.78 11.88
C THR A 187 4.97 -15.12 13.24
N GLY A 188 5.31 -15.90 14.27
CA GLY A 188 5.51 -15.41 15.63
C GLY A 188 4.21 -15.35 16.45
N GLU A 189 4.10 -14.35 17.33
CA GLU A 189 3.00 -14.22 18.30
C GLU A 189 1.81 -13.38 17.80
N ALA A 190 1.92 -12.81 16.59
CA ALA A 190 0.83 -12.05 16.01
C ALA A 190 -0.35 -12.96 15.63
N CYS A 191 -1.57 -12.55 15.98
CA CYS A 191 -2.78 -13.37 15.83
C CYS A 191 -3.54 -13.11 14.51
N ASP A 192 -3.08 -12.16 13.72
CA ASP A 192 -3.67 -11.75 12.44
C ASP A 192 -2.81 -12.19 11.25
N GLY A 193 -3.36 -12.02 10.06
CA GLY A 193 -2.70 -12.37 8.80
C GLY A 193 -3.39 -11.80 7.59
N CYS A 194 -3.10 -12.39 6.43
CA CYS A 194 -3.76 -12.05 5.17
C CYS A 194 -4.72 -13.18 4.77
N ALA A 195 -5.84 -12.80 4.16
CA ALA A 195 -6.75 -13.75 3.52
C ALA A 195 -7.01 -13.37 2.07
N ILE A 196 -7.22 -14.36 1.22
CA ILE A 196 -7.72 -14.16 -0.14
C ILE A 196 -9.00 -14.98 -0.30
N PHE A 197 -10.09 -14.31 -0.68
CA PHE A 197 -11.34 -14.95 -1.06
C PHE A 197 -11.61 -14.75 -2.55
N TRP A 198 -12.19 -15.73 -3.21
CA TRP A 198 -12.64 -15.62 -4.59
C TRP A 198 -13.98 -16.32 -4.80
N LYS A 199 -14.77 -15.85 -5.77
CA LYS A 199 -16.01 -16.52 -6.16
C LYS A 199 -15.67 -17.90 -6.71
N ASP A 200 -16.25 -18.94 -6.13
CA ASP A 200 -16.07 -20.33 -6.59
C ASP A 200 -16.60 -20.51 -8.01
N LYS A 201 -17.67 -19.78 -8.33
CA LYS A 201 -18.26 -19.68 -9.67
C LYS A 201 -18.15 -18.25 -10.15
N LEU A 202 -17.12 -17.96 -10.93
CA LEU A 202 -17.05 -16.73 -11.72
C LEU A 202 -17.96 -16.87 -12.95
N SER A 203 -18.50 -15.75 -13.46
CA SER A 203 -19.15 -15.74 -14.76
C SER A 203 -18.22 -16.38 -15.79
N ALA A 204 -18.77 -17.27 -16.63
CA ALA A 204 -17.96 -18.01 -17.58
C ALA A 204 -17.19 -17.02 -18.47
N PRO A 205 -15.85 -16.99 -18.39
CA PRO A 205 -15.07 -16.13 -19.26
C PRO A 205 -15.22 -16.60 -20.70
N THR A 206 -15.04 -15.68 -21.63
CA THR A 206 -15.07 -15.98 -23.07
C THR A 206 -13.94 -16.94 -23.47
N GLN A 207 -12.83 -16.91 -22.72
CA GLN A 207 -11.68 -17.78 -22.89
C GLN A 207 -11.20 -18.33 -21.55
N SER A 208 -10.42 -19.42 -21.56
CA SER A 208 -9.82 -19.94 -20.34
C SER A 208 -8.73 -18.99 -19.82
N ARG A 209 -9.06 -18.14 -18.84
CA ARG A 209 -8.13 -17.17 -18.24
C ARG A 209 -7.46 -17.74 -16.97
N ARG A 210 -6.22 -17.33 -16.73
CA ARG A 210 -5.49 -17.56 -15.48
C ARG A 210 -4.84 -16.25 -15.05
N LEU A 211 -4.78 -16.03 -13.75
CA LEU A 211 -4.12 -14.86 -13.16
C LEU A 211 -3.56 -15.23 -11.79
N LEU A 212 -2.48 -14.58 -11.40
CA LEU A 212 -1.87 -14.69 -10.08
C LEU A 212 -2.34 -13.54 -9.19
N VAL A 213 -2.83 -13.84 -7.99
CA VAL A 213 -3.20 -12.83 -6.99
C VAL A 213 -2.24 -12.87 -5.83
N GLY A 214 -1.52 -11.77 -5.62
CA GLY A 214 -0.75 -11.50 -4.42
C GLY A 214 -1.54 -10.65 -3.42
N ASN A 215 -1.40 -10.98 -2.13
CA ASN A 215 -1.89 -10.15 -1.03
C ASN A 215 -0.79 -10.00 0.03
N ILE A 216 -0.43 -8.76 0.40
CA ILE A 216 0.65 -8.48 1.37
C ILE A 216 0.24 -7.45 2.42
N HIS A 217 0.77 -7.59 3.63
CA HIS A 217 0.79 -6.56 4.66
C HIS A 217 2.23 -6.36 5.14
N VAL A 218 2.85 -5.27 4.68
CA VAL A 218 4.26 -4.95 4.95
C VAL A 218 4.42 -4.39 6.37
N LEU A 219 5.59 -4.59 6.99
CA LEU A 219 5.91 -4.12 8.33
C LEU A 219 5.50 -2.66 8.56
N PHE A 220 4.77 -2.39 9.66
CA PHE A 220 4.32 -1.05 10.02
C PHE A 220 5.46 -0.08 10.35
N ASN A 221 6.46 -0.52 11.15
CA ASN A 221 7.46 0.34 11.79
C ASN A 221 8.11 1.31 10.77
N PRO A 222 7.87 2.63 10.91
CA PRO A 222 8.29 3.60 9.91
C PRO A 222 9.82 3.73 9.79
N ASN A 223 10.57 3.35 10.82
CA ASN A 223 12.02 3.45 10.83
C ASN A 223 12.74 2.23 10.23
N ARG A 224 12.00 1.17 9.87
CA ARG A 224 12.57 -0.11 9.40
C ARG A 224 12.36 -0.34 7.91
N GLY A 225 12.67 0.68 7.11
CA GLY A 225 12.57 0.58 5.65
C GLY A 225 13.45 -0.51 5.05
N ASP A 226 14.60 -0.81 5.67
CA ASP A 226 15.44 -1.96 5.36
C ASP A 226 14.66 -3.28 5.31
N ILE A 227 13.85 -3.55 6.34
CA ILE A 227 13.00 -4.75 6.38
C ILE A 227 11.86 -4.63 5.36
N LYS A 228 11.20 -3.46 5.27
CA LYS A 228 10.07 -3.28 4.34
C LYS A 228 10.48 -3.55 2.89
N LEU A 229 11.63 -3.01 2.48
CA LEU A 229 12.17 -3.21 1.13
C LEU A 229 12.49 -4.69 0.89
N GLY A 230 13.07 -5.38 1.87
CA GLY A 230 13.32 -6.82 1.79
C GLY A 230 12.05 -7.65 1.65
N GLN A 231 11.01 -7.34 2.43
CA GLN A 231 9.70 -7.99 2.36
C GLN A 231 9.05 -7.81 0.98
N VAL A 232 9.05 -6.57 0.47
CA VAL A 232 8.51 -6.26 -0.86
C VAL A 232 9.31 -6.98 -1.94
N ARG A 233 10.65 -6.92 -1.91
CA ARG A 233 11.52 -7.59 -2.89
C ARG A 233 11.24 -9.09 -2.97
N LEU A 234 11.27 -9.78 -1.83
CA LEU A 234 11.03 -11.23 -1.76
C LEU A 234 9.63 -11.61 -2.26
N PHE A 235 8.63 -10.79 -1.92
CA PHE A 235 7.26 -11.01 -2.36
C PHE A 235 7.12 -10.87 -3.88
N LEU A 236 7.72 -9.84 -4.48
CA LEU A 236 7.72 -9.61 -5.92
C LEU A 236 8.51 -10.67 -6.68
N GLU A 237 9.66 -11.10 -6.14
CA GLU A 237 10.48 -12.19 -6.68
C GLU A 237 9.66 -13.49 -6.75
N LYS A 238 8.99 -13.87 -5.65
CA LYS A 238 8.14 -15.06 -5.62
C LYS A 238 6.92 -14.95 -6.56
N ALA A 239 6.30 -13.78 -6.64
CA ALA A 239 5.18 -13.54 -7.56
C ALA A 239 5.63 -13.65 -9.02
N TYR A 240 6.81 -13.15 -9.37
CA TYR A 240 7.38 -13.30 -10.70
C TYR A 240 7.66 -14.77 -11.04
N GLU A 241 8.33 -15.51 -10.16
CA GLU A 241 8.61 -16.94 -10.34
C GLU A 241 7.32 -17.74 -10.59
N LEU A 242 6.30 -17.54 -9.75
CA LEU A 242 5.02 -18.23 -9.90
C LEU A 242 4.28 -17.84 -11.18
N SER A 243 4.35 -16.57 -11.59
CA SER A 243 3.81 -16.15 -12.88
C SER A 243 4.49 -16.91 -14.03
N GLN A 244 5.82 -17.03 -14.01
CA GLN A 244 6.58 -17.78 -15.03
C GLN A 244 6.24 -19.27 -15.04
N GLU A 245 6.20 -19.91 -13.86
CA GLU A 245 5.87 -21.35 -13.71
C GLU A 245 4.51 -21.70 -14.34
N TRP A 246 3.58 -20.75 -14.35
CA TRP A 246 2.23 -20.93 -14.89
C TRP A 246 2.06 -20.42 -16.34
N GLY A 247 3.16 -20.08 -17.02
CA GLY A 247 3.17 -19.64 -18.41
C GLY A 247 3.09 -18.12 -18.58
N ASN A 248 3.81 -17.37 -17.73
CA ASN A 248 3.81 -15.90 -17.71
C ASN A 248 2.40 -15.31 -17.54
N ILE A 249 1.65 -15.82 -16.55
CA ILE A 249 0.27 -15.36 -16.32
C ILE A 249 0.25 -13.95 -15.71
N PRO A 250 -0.78 -13.13 -16.01
CA PRO A 250 -0.93 -11.79 -15.44
C PRO A 250 -0.96 -11.79 -13.92
N VAL A 251 -0.42 -10.75 -13.29
CA VAL A 251 -0.30 -10.64 -11.83
C VAL A 251 -1.08 -9.44 -11.32
N ILE A 252 -1.85 -9.63 -10.24
CA ILE A 252 -2.49 -8.58 -9.44
C ILE A 252 -1.93 -8.66 -8.03
N ILE A 253 -1.51 -7.53 -7.46
CA ILE A 253 -1.01 -7.44 -6.09
C ILE A 253 -1.83 -6.40 -5.32
N GLY A 254 -2.64 -6.86 -4.38
CA GLY A 254 -3.29 -6.01 -3.38
C GLY A 254 -2.49 -5.98 -2.08
N GLY A 255 -2.59 -4.91 -1.32
CA GLY A 255 -2.05 -4.93 0.04
C GLY A 255 -1.90 -3.59 0.72
N ASP A 256 -1.59 -3.65 2.01
CA ASP A 256 -1.11 -2.54 2.82
C ASP A 256 0.42 -2.56 2.80
N LEU A 257 1.02 -1.61 2.08
CA LEU A 257 2.48 -1.49 1.96
C LEU A 257 3.11 -0.69 3.10
N ASN A 258 2.30 -0.08 3.98
CA ASN A 258 2.75 0.86 4.99
C ASN A 258 3.79 1.86 4.43
N SER A 259 3.55 2.32 3.20
CA SER A 259 4.44 3.20 2.42
C SER A 259 3.58 4.17 1.63
N LYS A 260 3.93 5.46 1.63
CA LYS A 260 3.16 6.51 0.96
C LYS A 260 3.41 6.54 -0.55
N PRO A 261 2.49 7.14 -1.34
CA PRO A 261 2.76 7.45 -2.74
C PRO A 261 4.07 8.23 -2.88
N GLN A 262 4.80 7.97 -3.96
CA GLN A 262 6.10 8.60 -4.26
C GLN A 262 7.24 8.34 -3.26
N SER A 263 7.05 7.47 -2.27
CA SER A 263 8.17 7.00 -1.46
C SER A 263 9.13 6.16 -2.31
N ALA A 264 10.36 5.96 -1.83
CA ALA A 264 11.34 5.12 -2.51
C ALA A 264 10.85 3.65 -2.68
N ILE A 265 10.10 3.11 -1.71
CA ILE A 265 9.44 1.80 -1.86
C ILE A 265 8.38 1.84 -2.97
N TYR A 266 7.53 2.86 -3.03
CA TYR A 266 6.56 3.00 -4.13
C TYR A 266 7.27 3.07 -5.49
N GLN A 267 8.34 3.85 -5.60
CA GLN A 267 9.15 3.98 -6.81
C GLN A 267 9.86 2.68 -7.18
N PHE A 268 10.26 1.85 -6.21
CA PHE A 268 10.79 0.52 -6.46
C PHE A 268 9.77 -0.36 -7.18
N LEU A 269 8.52 -0.43 -6.68
CA LEU A 269 7.43 -1.18 -7.35
C LEU A 269 7.15 -0.65 -8.77
N ALA A 270 7.09 0.67 -8.93
CA ALA A 270 6.72 1.30 -10.20
C ALA A 270 7.82 1.24 -11.28
N SER A 271 9.08 1.45 -10.89
CA SER A 271 10.21 1.54 -11.82
C SER A 271 11.00 0.24 -11.97
N SER A 272 10.66 -0.79 -11.19
CA SER A 272 11.39 -2.05 -11.06
C SER A 272 12.79 -1.93 -10.44
N LYS A 273 13.25 -0.73 -10.05
CA LYS A 273 14.63 -0.49 -9.63
C LYS A 273 14.71 0.49 -8.47
N LEU A 274 15.71 0.31 -7.61
CA LEU A 274 16.03 1.26 -6.54
C LEU A 274 17.51 1.19 -6.19
N ASP A 275 18.17 2.35 -6.09
CA ASP A 275 19.50 2.43 -5.47
C ASP A 275 19.37 2.93 -4.03
N THR A 276 19.63 2.03 -3.08
CA THR A 276 19.55 2.31 -1.64
C THR A 276 20.50 3.41 -1.18
N GLN A 277 21.60 3.69 -1.91
CA GLN A 277 22.53 4.78 -1.57
C GLN A 277 21.91 6.17 -1.69
N LEU A 278 20.83 6.31 -2.45
CA LEU A 278 20.15 7.59 -2.67
C LEU A 278 19.15 7.93 -1.55
N HIS A 279 18.97 7.05 -0.57
CA HIS A 279 17.92 7.19 0.43
C HIS A 279 18.36 6.84 1.86
N ASP A 280 17.86 7.59 2.86
CA ASP A 280 17.91 7.17 4.27
C ASP A 280 16.93 6.03 4.48
N ARG A 281 17.40 4.86 4.93
CA ARG A 281 16.57 3.66 5.20
C ARG A 281 15.36 3.92 6.10
N ARG A 282 15.40 4.91 6.98
CA ARG A 282 14.27 5.26 7.87
C ARG A 282 13.19 6.06 7.18
N LYS A 283 13.46 6.58 5.99
CA LYS A 283 12.57 7.49 5.25
C LYS A 283 12.01 6.90 3.96
N ILE A 284 12.49 5.73 3.51
CA ILE A 284 12.10 5.15 2.21
C ILE A 284 10.61 4.81 2.08
N SER A 285 9.87 4.70 3.19
CA SER A 285 8.41 4.51 3.17
C SER A 285 7.62 5.82 3.11
N GLY A 286 8.25 6.99 3.28
CA GLY A 286 7.57 8.30 3.31
C GLY A 286 6.70 8.55 4.56
N GLN A 287 6.58 7.58 5.47
CA GLN A 287 5.72 7.70 6.67
C GLN A 287 6.19 8.75 7.68
N LEU A 288 7.47 9.14 7.63
CA LEU A 288 8.05 10.17 8.51
C LEU A 288 7.97 11.58 7.91
N GLU A 289 7.65 11.72 6.62
CA GLU A 289 7.53 13.03 5.97
C GLU A 289 6.28 13.76 6.45
N GLY A 290 6.44 15.02 6.86
CA GLY A 290 5.35 15.87 7.40
C GLY A 290 5.11 15.75 8.90
N ARG A 291 5.93 15.00 9.65
CA ARG A 291 6.03 15.17 11.11
C ARG A 291 7.02 16.29 11.37
N ASP A 292 6.57 17.55 11.35
CA ASP A 292 7.40 18.66 11.79
C ASP A 292 7.87 18.40 13.23
N PHE A 293 9.13 17.98 13.36
CA PHE A 293 9.89 18.15 14.58
C PHE A 293 9.94 19.66 14.83
N ARG A 294 9.13 20.16 15.78
CA ARG A 294 9.57 21.32 16.56
C ARG A 294 10.85 20.86 17.28
N PRO A 295 12.03 21.42 17.01
CA PRO A 295 13.17 21.17 17.87
C PRO A 295 12.93 21.97 19.14
N GLN A 296 12.45 21.31 20.21
CA GLN A 296 12.70 21.81 21.54
C GLN A 296 14.15 21.48 21.87
N ASN A 297 14.97 22.52 21.88
CA ASN A 297 16.29 22.63 22.51
C ASN A 297 17.08 21.34 22.71
N GLU A 298 18.02 21.05 21.79
CA GLU A 298 19.24 20.32 22.15
C GLU A 298 20.36 20.58 21.12
N ASN A 299 21.38 21.33 21.57
CA ASN A 299 22.76 21.45 21.05
C ASN A 299 22.99 21.68 19.54
N THR A 300 22.93 22.95 19.15
CA THR A 300 23.40 23.55 17.89
C THR A 300 24.88 23.26 17.57
N ALA A 301 25.69 22.84 18.54
CA ALA A 301 27.12 22.56 18.35
C ALA A 301 27.41 21.26 17.58
N ARG A 302 26.53 20.24 17.65
CA ARG A 302 26.71 18.98 16.90
C ARG A 302 26.40 19.13 15.41
N TRP A 303 25.48 20.03 15.08
CA TRP A 303 25.04 20.28 13.70
C TRP A 303 26.12 20.94 12.85
N ASN A 304 26.96 21.81 13.42
CA ASN A 304 28.02 22.49 12.68
C ASN A 304 29.17 21.57 12.24
N VAL A 305 29.35 20.41 12.88
CA VAL A 305 30.36 19.40 12.49
C VAL A 305 29.89 18.53 11.31
N LEU A 306 28.57 18.37 11.13
CA LEU A 306 27.97 17.56 10.06
C LEU A 306 27.92 18.26 8.70
N ILE A 307 28.20 19.57 8.63
CA ILE A 307 28.12 20.39 7.41
C ILE A 307 29.31 20.14 6.45
N SER A 308 30.36 19.44 6.90
CA SER A 308 31.54 19.12 6.08
C SER A 308 31.59 17.68 5.55
N ILE A 309 30.56 16.86 5.80
CA ILE A 309 30.50 15.47 5.31
C ILE A 309 29.65 15.41 4.04
N PRO A 310 30.18 14.90 2.89
CA PRO A 310 29.39 14.64 1.70
C PRO A 310 28.13 13.82 2.03
N ARG A 311 26.95 14.18 1.51
CA ARG A 311 25.66 13.47 1.76
C ARG A 311 25.74 11.92 1.65
N PRO A 312 26.55 11.31 0.75
CA PRO A 312 26.72 9.85 0.71
C PRO A 312 27.35 9.21 1.96
N LEU A 313 28.01 10.00 2.81
CA LEU A 313 28.72 9.53 4.01
C LEU A 313 27.91 9.73 5.30
N LEU A 314 26.78 10.43 5.27
CA LEU A 314 25.95 10.68 6.47
C LEU A 314 24.99 9.52 6.81
N TYR A 315 24.58 8.71 5.84
CA TYR A 315 23.52 7.70 6.02
C TYR A 315 23.82 6.40 5.25
N ARG A 316 25.01 5.82 5.44
CA ARG A 316 25.34 4.52 4.87
C ARG A 316 24.53 3.43 5.58
N TRP A 317 23.86 2.60 4.79
CA TRP A 317 23.25 1.37 5.24
C TRP A 317 24.35 0.43 5.74
N SER A 318 24.11 -0.26 6.85
CA SER A 318 25.00 -1.33 7.29
C SER A 318 24.91 -2.53 6.35
N ASP A 319 25.92 -3.40 6.35
CA ASP A 319 25.88 -4.64 5.55
C ASP A 319 24.71 -5.55 5.95
N GLU A 320 24.30 -5.51 7.22
CA GLU A 320 23.12 -6.23 7.70
C GLU A 320 21.83 -5.62 7.12
N GLU A 321 21.72 -4.29 7.14
CA GLU A 321 20.57 -3.57 6.57
C GLU A 321 20.47 -3.80 5.05
N LEU A 322 21.61 -3.80 4.34
CA LEU A 322 21.67 -4.15 2.92
C LEU A 322 21.27 -5.60 2.71
N ARG A 323 21.78 -6.55 3.50
CA ARG A 323 21.41 -7.96 3.39
C ARG A 323 19.91 -8.19 3.62
N LEU A 324 19.30 -7.50 4.59
CA LEU A 324 17.86 -7.55 4.83
C LEU A 324 17.07 -7.03 3.62
N ALA A 325 17.49 -5.92 3.03
CA ALA A 325 16.76 -5.29 1.94
C ALA A 325 16.98 -5.95 0.57
N THR A 326 18.22 -6.28 0.25
CA THR A 326 18.63 -6.70 -1.11
C THR A 326 18.86 -8.21 -1.21
N GLY A 327 18.94 -8.91 -0.07
CA GLY A 327 19.33 -10.32 0.01
C GLY A 327 20.85 -10.53 0.08
N CYS A 328 21.67 -9.50 -0.17
CA CYS A 328 23.13 -9.62 -0.19
C CYS A 328 23.83 -8.39 0.45
N GLY A 329 24.86 -8.63 1.27
CA GLY A 329 25.67 -7.55 1.82
C GLY A 329 26.45 -6.81 0.72
N GLY A 330 26.64 -5.50 0.88
CA GLY A 330 27.37 -4.67 -0.09
C GLY A 330 26.63 -4.37 -1.42
N VAL A 331 25.51 -5.03 -1.71
CA VAL A 331 24.68 -4.74 -2.89
C VAL A 331 23.71 -3.61 -2.56
N THR A 332 23.76 -2.52 -3.34
CA THR A 332 22.91 -1.35 -3.09
C THR A 332 21.80 -1.16 -4.11
N HIS A 333 21.95 -1.75 -5.30
CA HIS A 333 20.97 -1.71 -6.36
C HIS A 333 20.03 -2.90 -6.21
N VAL A 334 18.74 -2.62 -6.08
CA VAL A 334 17.69 -3.62 -5.93
C VAL A 334 16.82 -3.56 -7.18
N GLU A 335 16.50 -4.72 -7.74
CA GLU A 335 15.66 -4.84 -8.92
C GLU A 335 14.61 -5.94 -8.75
N HIS A 336 13.50 -5.84 -9.48
CA HIS A 336 12.53 -6.92 -9.69
C HIS A 336 12.08 -6.96 -11.15
N GLN A 337 11.48 -8.08 -11.58
CA GLN A 337 11.19 -8.33 -12.99
C GLN A 337 9.77 -7.94 -13.39
N LEU A 338 8.83 -7.89 -12.44
CA LEU A 338 7.44 -7.48 -12.70
C LEU A 338 7.36 -6.03 -13.18
N LYS A 339 6.63 -5.78 -14.27
CA LYS A 339 6.28 -4.44 -14.75
C LYS A 339 4.93 -4.04 -14.17
N LEU A 340 4.96 -3.37 -13.04
CA LEU A 340 3.77 -3.06 -12.25
C LEU A 340 3.27 -1.64 -12.51
N CYS A 341 1.95 -1.51 -12.61
CA CYS A 341 1.24 -0.24 -12.62
C CYS A 341 0.24 -0.21 -11.46
N SER A 342 0.13 0.94 -10.80
CA SER A 342 -0.95 1.14 -9.82
C SER A 342 -2.26 1.32 -10.57
N ALA A 343 -3.28 0.57 -10.16
CA ALA A 343 -4.60 0.60 -10.76
C ALA A 343 -5.28 1.98 -10.68
N TYR A 344 -4.93 2.78 -9.66
CA TYR A 344 -5.52 4.08 -9.42
C TYR A 344 -4.88 5.19 -10.25
N LEU A 345 -3.56 5.10 -10.50
CA LEU A 345 -2.79 6.11 -11.24
C LEU A 345 -3.29 6.32 -12.67
N GLY A 346 -3.74 5.24 -13.33
CA GLY A 346 -4.20 5.25 -14.72
C GLY A 346 -5.64 5.69 -14.94
N VAL A 347 -6.41 5.95 -13.88
CA VAL A 347 -7.83 6.29 -13.96
C VAL A 347 -8.06 7.73 -13.50
N PRO A 348 -8.84 8.55 -14.23
CA PRO A 348 -9.19 9.89 -13.80
C PRO A 348 -9.77 9.90 -12.38
N GLY A 349 -9.59 10.99 -11.65
CA GLY A 349 -10.17 11.13 -10.32
C GLY A 349 -10.34 12.58 -9.90
N SER A 350 -11.07 12.79 -8.81
CA SER A 350 -11.34 14.13 -8.28
C SER A 350 -10.14 14.63 -7.47
N SER A 351 -9.79 15.90 -7.59
CA SER A 351 -8.80 16.55 -6.72
C SER A 351 -9.16 16.54 -5.23
N ARG A 352 -10.41 16.19 -4.89
CA ARG A 352 -10.86 16.01 -3.50
C ARG A 352 -10.47 14.64 -2.91
N THR A 353 -10.16 13.68 -3.76
CA THR A 353 -9.89 12.28 -3.39
C THR A 353 -8.57 11.77 -3.94
N ARG A 354 -7.97 12.44 -4.93
CA ARG A 354 -6.67 12.12 -5.55
C ARG A 354 -5.62 13.18 -5.31
N ASP A 355 -4.37 12.76 -5.24
CA ASP A 355 -3.21 13.63 -5.29
C ASP A 355 -2.89 14.08 -6.73
N ASN A 356 -1.82 14.84 -6.91
CA ASN A 356 -1.40 15.36 -8.22
C ASN A 356 -0.85 14.28 -9.17
N HIS A 357 -0.62 13.06 -8.68
CA HIS A 357 -0.14 11.95 -9.46
C HIS A 357 -1.26 10.99 -9.86
N GLY A 358 -2.40 11.03 -9.17
CA GLY A 358 -3.56 10.17 -9.43
C GLY A 358 -3.78 9.10 -8.36
N GLU A 359 -2.96 9.06 -7.32
CA GLU A 359 -3.17 8.15 -6.18
C GLU A 359 -4.23 8.72 -5.23
N PRO A 360 -4.95 7.89 -4.45
CA PRO A 360 -5.81 8.40 -3.40
C PRO A 360 -5.07 9.34 -2.43
N LEU A 361 -5.76 10.35 -1.91
CA LEU A 361 -5.23 11.22 -0.84
C LEU A 361 -5.13 10.48 0.49
N ALA A 362 -6.07 9.57 0.74
CA ALA A 362 -6.07 8.73 1.92
C ALA A 362 -6.75 7.38 1.66
N THR A 363 -6.13 6.33 2.18
CA THR A 363 -6.69 4.99 2.30
C THR A 363 -6.82 4.57 3.77
N SER A 364 -6.12 5.23 4.69
CA SER A 364 -6.20 5.00 6.13
C SER A 364 -6.37 6.31 6.92
N TYR A 365 -7.18 6.28 7.99
CA TYR A 365 -7.35 7.40 8.89
C TYR A 365 -7.64 7.01 10.34
N HIS A 366 -6.68 7.29 11.22
CA HIS A 366 -6.83 7.20 12.67
C HIS A 366 -6.14 8.40 13.34
N SER A 367 -6.12 8.48 14.68
CA SER A 367 -5.67 9.69 15.41
C SER A 367 -4.22 10.12 15.19
N LYS A 368 -3.38 9.28 14.58
CA LYS A 368 -1.94 9.49 14.36
C LYS A 368 -1.52 9.47 12.88
N PHE A 369 -2.44 9.14 11.98
CA PHE A 369 -2.13 9.00 10.56
C PHE A 369 -3.36 9.27 9.71
N LEU A 370 -3.17 10.04 8.64
CA LEU A 370 -4.12 10.23 7.56
C LEU A 370 -3.31 10.21 6.27
N GLY A 371 -3.55 9.23 5.40
CA GLY A 371 -2.81 9.12 4.15
C GLY A 371 -3.02 7.79 3.46
N THR A 372 -2.34 7.61 2.34
CA THR A 372 -2.40 6.42 1.50
C THR A 372 -1.25 5.48 1.83
N VAL A 373 -1.60 4.21 2.04
CA VAL A 373 -0.66 3.10 2.27
C VAL A 373 -1.11 1.79 1.62
N ASP A 374 -2.36 1.75 1.14
CA ASP A 374 -2.96 0.60 0.49
C ASP A 374 -2.90 0.78 -1.03
N TYR A 375 -2.67 -0.31 -1.76
CA TYR A 375 -2.55 -0.28 -3.23
C TYR A 375 -3.16 -1.52 -3.88
N ILE A 376 -3.52 -1.36 -5.16
CA ILE A 376 -3.74 -2.47 -6.10
C ILE A 376 -2.78 -2.23 -7.27
N TRP A 377 -1.79 -3.10 -7.41
CA TRP A 377 -0.85 -3.14 -8.53
C TRP A 377 -1.26 -4.24 -9.50
N HIS A 378 -0.97 -4.06 -10.78
CA HIS A 378 -1.18 -5.07 -11.80
C HIS A 378 -0.08 -5.04 -12.85
N THR A 379 0.11 -6.15 -13.57
CA THR A 379 0.97 -6.21 -14.76
C THR A 379 0.25 -5.68 -16.00
N GLU A 380 1.01 -5.43 -17.07
CA GLU A 380 0.53 -4.73 -18.28
C GLU A 380 -0.51 -5.49 -19.11
N GLU A 381 -0.62 -6.81 -18.91
CA GLU A 381 -1.65 -7.66 -19.52
C GLU A 381 -3.05 -7.39 -18.96
N LEU A 382 -3.15 -6.56 -17.90
CA LEU A 382 -4.40 -6.13 -17.30
C LEU A 382 -4.57 -4.61 -17.45
N VAL A 383 -5.81 -4.19 -17.75
CA VAL A 383 -6.15 -2.78 -17.91
C VAL A 383 -7.23 -2.40 -16.88
N PRO A 384 -7.02 -1.36 -16.06
CA PRO A 384 -8.06 -0.81 -15.19
C PRO A 384 -9.20 -0.25 -16.03
N VAL A 385 -10.39 -0.83 -15.88
CA VAL A 385 -11.64 -0.36 -16.50
C VAL A 385 -12.26 0.76 -15.67
N ARG A 386 -12.28 0.57 -14.36
CA ARG A 386 -12.78 1.54 -13.38
C ARG A 386 -12.22 1.27 -12.00
N VAL A 387 -12.16 2.30 -11.19
CA VAL A 387 -11.82 2.21 -9.77
C VAL A 387 -12.90 2.86 -8.91
N LEU A 388 -13.02 2.41 -7.66
CA LEU A 388 -13.91 3.02 -6.70
C LEU A 388 -13.18 4.15 -5.95
N GLU A 389 -13.68 5.37 -6.06
CA GLU A 389 -13.15 6.55 -5.38
C GLU A 389 -13.08 6.35 -3.87
N THR A 390 -12.04 6.88 -3.22
CA THR A 390 -11.99 6.94 -1.75
C THR A 390 -12.87 8.08 -1.24
N LEU A 391 -12.91 8.28 0.08
CA LEU A 391 -13.65 9.41 0.64
C LEU A 391 -12.90 10.72 0.44
N PRO A 392 -13.60 11.82 0.13
CA PRO A 392 -12.98 13.14 0.08
C PRO A 392 -12.23 13.48 1.36
N ILE A 393 -11.04 14.07 1.24
CA ILE A 393 -10.17 14.34 2.40
C ILE A 393 -10.84 15.26 3.43
N ASP A 394 -11.68 16.20 2.97
CA ASP A 394 -12.44 17.11 3.82
C ASP A 394 -13.57 16.40 4.59
N ILE A 395 -14.12 15.32 4.03
CA ILE A 395 -15.13 14.48 4.71
C ILE A 395 -14.44 13.65 5.79
N LEU A 396 -13.30 13.02 5.48
CA LEU A 396 -12.52 12.26 6.46
C LEU A 396 -12.18 13.14 7.66
N ARG A 397 -11.57 14.31 7.43
CA ARG A 397 -11.21 15.24 8.52
C ARG A 397 -12.41 15.69 9.35
N ARG A 398 -13.58 15.91 8.73
CA ARG A 398 -14.82 16.26 9.46
C ARG A 398 -15.35 15.12 10.33
N ASN A 399 -15.18 13.87 9.89
CA ASN A 399 -15.60 12.70 10.67
C ASN A 399 -14.70 12.43 11.88
N GLY A 400 -13.48 12.97 11.90
CA GLY A 400 -12.57 12.91 13.04
C GLY A 400 -11.81 11.59 13.21
N GLY A 401 -12.15 10.53 12.48
CA GLY A 401 -11.42 9.26 12.48
C GLY A 401 -12.23 8.12 11.86
N LEU A 402 -11.56 7.00 11.65
CA LEU A 402 -12.16 5.71 11.34
C LEU A 402 -11.67 4.66 12.37
N PRO A 403 -12.40 3.55 12.61
CA PRO A 403 -13.75 3.24 12.14
C PRO A 403 -14.79 4.27 12.59
N SER A 404 -15.96 4.27 11.94
CA SER A 404 -17.00 5.28 12.20
C SER A 404 -18.40 4.66 12.17
N GLU A 405 -19.44 5.51 12.18
CA GLU A 405 -20.83 5.07 12.07
C GLU A 405 -21.09 4.27 10.77
N LYS A 406 -20.43 4.64 9.66
CA LYS A 406 -20.67 4.05 8.34
C LYS A 406 -19.58 3.06 7.88
N TRP A 407 -18.39 3.12 8.48
CA TRP A 407 -17.20 2.40 8.00
C TRP A 407 -16.65 1.48 9.09
N GLY A 408 -16.39 0.21 8.72
CA GLY A 408 -16.03 -0.87 9.64
C GLY A 408 -14.53 -1.08 9.89
N SER A 409 -13.66 -0.31 9.22
CA SER A 409 -12.21 -0.32 9.40
C SER A 409 -11.69 1.11 9.50
N ASP A 410 -10.47 1.27 10.01
CA ASP A 410 -9.72 2.52 9.88
C ASP A 410 -9.10 2.74 8.50
N HIS A 411 -9.15 1.72 7.64
CA HIS A 411 -8.85 1.80 6.23
C HIS A 411 -10.13 1.87 5.37
N LEU A 412 -9.97 2.30 4.12
CA LEU A 412 -10.98 2.29 3.07
C LEU A 412 -10.61 1.20 2.06
N ALA A 413 -11.57 0.35 1.69
CA ALA A 413 -11.33 -0.69 0.69
C ALA A 413 -10.90 -0.06 -0.65
N LEU A 414 -9.80 -0.50 -1.25
CA LEU A 414 -9.54 -0.20 -2.65
C LEU A 414 -10.27 -1.20 -3.52
N VAL A 415 -10.86 -0.73 -4.62
CA VAL A 415 -11.63 -1.58 -5.53
C VAL A 415 -11.34 -1.20 -6.96
N CYS A 416 -11.00 -2.19 -7.78
CA CYS A 416 -10.73 -2.02 -9.20
C CYS A 416 -11.40 -3.12 -10.00
N GLU A 417 -12.02 -2.75 -11.11
CA GLU A 417 -12.39 -3.69 -12.17
C GLU A 417 -11.28 -3.68 -13.23
N LEU A 418 -10.67 -4.83 -13.46
CA LEU A 418 -9.59 -5.04 -14.42
C LEU A 418 -10.10 -5.90 -15.57
N ALA A 419 -9.67 -5.56 -16.80
CA ALA A 419 -9.92 -6.36 -18.00
C ALA A 419 -8.61 -6.97 -18.51
N PHE A 420 -8.70 -8.11 -19.18
CA PHE A 420 -7.56 -8.68 -19.92
C PHE A 420 -7.31 -7.88 -21.20
N ALA A 421 -6.08 -7.43 -21.42
CA ALA A 421 -5.71 -6.51 -22.50
C ALA A 421 -5.79 -7.15 -23.90
N ASP A 422 -5.61 -8.47 -23.98
CA ASP A 422 -5.69 -9.28 -25.20
C ASP A 422 -7.13 -9.63 -25.60
N ASP A 423 -8.12 -9.21 -24.80
CA ASP A 423 -9.54 -9.51 -24.99
C ASP A 423 -10.24 -8.55 -25.97
N VAL A 424 -9.48 -7.84 -26.81
CA VAL A 424 -10.04 -7.03 -27.89
C VAL A 424 -10.62 -7.97 -28.93
N LYS A 425 -11.92 -7.82 -29.24
CA LYS A 425 -12.59 -8.55 -30.33
C LYS A 425 -11.67 -8.64 -31.54
N GLY A 426 -11.32 -9.86 -31.93
CA GLY A 426 -10.70 -10.12 -33.22
C GLY A 426 -11.53 -9.47 -34.31
N THR A 427 -10.89 -8.61 -35.10
CA THR A 427 -11.35 -8.28 -36.45
C THR A 427 -11.33 -9.52 -37.32
#